data_AF-A0A3D0QDY3-F1
#
_entry.id   AF-A0A3D0QDY3-F1
#
_cell.length_a   1.000
_cell.length_b   1.000
_cell.length_c   1.000
_cell.angle_alpha   90.00
_cell.angle_beta   90.00
_cell.angle_gamma   90.00
#
_symmetry.space_group_name_H-M   'P 1'
#
loop_
_entity.id
_entity.type
_entity.pdbx_description
1 polymer ?
#
loop_
_entity_poly.entity_id
_entity_poly.type
_entity_poly.pdbx_seq_one_letter_code
_entity_poly.pdbx_strand_id
1 'polypeptide(L)'
;QKDQNLNGKKLLLCKEVDHKGNPLSTYHVAVDAVQAGEGCFVLLSYGSSARMTEMTKNAPIDAVIVAIIDDLQITHSAQGRK
;
A
#
# COMPACT_ATOMS: atom_id res chain seq x y z
N GLN A 1 -23.37 0.99 0.53
CA GLN A 1 -23.54 -0.38 1.05
C GLN A 1 -22.23 -1.13 0.83
N LYS A 2 -21.73 -1.90 1.81
CA LYS A 2 -20.42 -2.60 1.76
C LYS A 2 -20.56 -4.02 2.31
N ASP A 3 -19.64 -4.91 1.95
CA ASP A 3 -19.50 -6.23 2.58
C ASP A 3 -19.27 -6.06 4.10
N GLN A 4 -19.84 -6.95 4.91
CA GLN A 4 -19.77 -6.83 6.37
C GLN A 4 -18.33 -6.87 6.90
N ASN A 5 -17.43 -7.60 6.22
CA ASN A 5 -16.03 -7.70 6.60
C ASN A 5 -15.24 -6.41 6.29
N LEU A 6 -15.82 -5.47 5.55
CA LEU A 6 -15.27 -4.13 5.30
C LEU A 6 -15.79 -3.06 6.27
N ASN A 7 -16.70 -3.42 7.19
CA ASN A 7 -17.19 -2.48 8.20
C ASN A 7 -16.06 -2.09 9.17
N GLY A 8 -16.02 -0.81 9.54
CA GLY A 8 -14.99 -0.25 10.41
C GLY A 8 -13.60 -0.09 9.76
N LYS A 9 -13.39 -0.59 8.54
CA LYS A 9 -12.12 -0.42 7.82
C LYS A 9 -12.09 0.93 7.11
N LYS A 10 -11.00 1.67 7.33
CA LYS A 10 -10.72 2.92 6.61
C LYS A 10 -10.24 2.58 5.20
N LEU A 11 -10.87 3.19 4.21
CA LEU A 11 -10.54 3.02 2.79
C LEU A 11 -9.91 4.32 2.29
N LEU A 12 -8.74 4.21 1.67
CA LEU A 12 -8.03 5.34 1.08
C LEU A 12 -7.85 5.12 -0.41
N LEU A 13 -7.96 6.20 -1.19
CA LEU A 13 -7.60 6.22 -2.59
C LEU A 13 -6.10 6.49 -2.70
N CYS A 14 -5.35 5.46 -3.06
CA CYS A 14 -3.92 5.54 -3.27
C CYS A 14 -3.62 5.70 -4.77
N LYS A 15 -2.64 6.53 -5.10
CA LYS A 15 -2.15 6.71 -6.46
C LYS A 15 -0.71 6.23 -6.51
N GLU A 16 -0.38 5.40 -7.50
CA GLU A 16 1.01 4.97 -7.67
C GLU A 16 1.89 6.16 -8.05
N VAL A 17 3.15 6.10 -7.64
CA VAL A 17 4.16 7.12 -7.92
C VAL A 17 5.44 6.46 -8.43
N ASP A 18 6.22 7.19 -9.23
CA ASP A 18 7.58 6.76 -9.55
C ASP A 18 8.53 6.99 -8.34
N HIS A 19 9.80 6.60 -8.51
CA HIS A 19 10.84 6.77 -7.49
C HIS A 19 11.17 8.24 -7.16
N LYS A 20 10.63 9.21 -7.90
CA LYS A 20 10.75 10.65 -7.65
C LYS A 20 9.49 11.24 -7.02
N GLY A 21 8.49 10.41 -6.73
CA GLY A 21 7.19 10.84 -6.21
C GLY A 21 6.25 11.42 -7.27
N ASN A 22 6.59 11.31 -8.57
CA ASN A 22 5.69 11.79 -9.62
C ASN A 22 4.50 10.82 -9.74
N PRO A 23 3.26 11.33 -9.78
CA PRO A 23 2.08 10.48 -9.90
C PRO A 23 2.03 9.71 -11.23
N LEU A 24 1.70 8.42 -11.15
CA LEU A 24 1.41 7.54 -12.30
C LEU A 24 -0.09 7.51 -12.59
N SER A 25 -0.51 6.74 -13.60
CA SER A 25 -1.92 6.64 -14.02
C SER A 25 -2.75 5.68 -13.16
N THR A 26 -2.10 4.76 -12.44
CA THR A 26 -2.76 3.71 -11.65
C THR A 26 -3.26 4.24 -10.31
N TYR A 27 -4.49 3.85 -9.95
CA TYR A 27 -5.08 4.09 -8.65
C TYR A 27 -5.55 2.78 -8.02
N HIS A 28 -5.51 2.74 -6.69
CA HIS A 28 -5.98 1.61 -5.89
C HIS A 28 -6.84 2.13 -4.74
N VAL A 29 -7.95 1.45 -4.46
CA VAL A 29 -8.67 1.64 -3.19
C VAL A 29 -8.08 0.63 -2.21
N ALA A 30 -7.35 1.11 -1.21
CA ALA A 30 -6.68 0.25 -0.24
C ALA A 30 -7.30 0.39 1.16
N VAL A 31 -7.31 -0.71 1.90
CA VAL A 31 -7.58 -0.66 3.34
C VAL A 31 -6.36 -0.07 4.05
N ASP A 32 -6.59 0.91 4.90
CA ASP A 32 -5.54 1.50 5.75
C ASP A 32 -5.37 0.70 7.04
N ALA A 33 -4.32 -0.11 7.13
CA ALA A 33 -4.00 -0.88 8.32
C ALA A 33 -3.03 -0.17 9.28
N VAL A 34 -2.46 0.97 8.88
CA VAL A 34 -1.39 1.68 9.61
C VAL A 34 -1.74 3.11 9.97
N GLN A 35 -2.98 3.54 9.70
CA GLN A 35 -3.47 4.88 9.97
C GLN A 35 -2.78 5.98 9.15
N ALA A 36 -2.50 5.71 7.88
CA ALA A 36 -1.90 6.67 6.96
C ALA A 36 -2.74 7.96 6.80
N GLY A 37 -2.07 9.10 6.77
CA GLY A 37 -2.67 10.40 6.45
C GLY A 37 -2.77 10.64 4.94
N GLU A 38 -3.51 11.68 4.56
CA GLU A 38 -3.47 12.20 3.20
C GLU A 38 -2.05 12.73 2.89
N GLY A 39 -1.56 12.48 1.67
CA GLY A 39 -0.25 12.92 1.23
C GLY A 39 0.94 12.07 1.71
N CYS A 40 0.71 11.06 2.55
CA CYS A 40 1.76 10.13 2.95
C CYS A 40 2.20 9.25 1.76
N PHE A 41 3.51 9.05 1.61
CA PHE A 41 4.02 7.92 0.84
C PHE A 41 3.79 6.64 1.62
N VAL A 42 3.26 5.61 0.95
CA VAL A 42 2.84 4.37 1.58
C VAL A 42 3.26 3.16 0.77
N LEU A 43 3.48 2.04 1.45
CA LEU A 43 3.70 0.75 0.81
C LEU A 43 2.40 -0.03 0.75
N LEU A 44 2.03 -0.46 -0.45
CA LEU A 44 0.85 -1.30 -0.70
C LEU A 44 1.25 -2.77 -0.87
N SER A 45 0.48 -3.66 -0.24
CA SER A 45 0.48 -5.09 -0.54
C SER A 45 -0.76 -5.44 -1.35
N TYR A 46 -0.60 -6.18 -2.45
CA TYR A 46 -1.65 -6.46 -3.41
C TYR A 46 -1.97 -7.95 -3.59
N GLY A 47 -3.18 -8.25 -4.05
CA GLY A 47 -3.61 -9.61 -4.36
C GLY A 47 -3.86 -10.43 -3.09
N SER A 48 -3.51 -11.71 -3.11
CA SER A 48 -3.78 -12.61 -1.97
C SER A 48 -3.01 -12.23 -0.70
N SER A 49 -1.83 -11.63 -0.83
CA SER A 49 -1.03 -11.16 0.32
C SER A 49 -1.68 -9.99 1.06
N ALA A 50 -2.58 -9.24 0.43
CA ALA A 50 -3.33 -8.18 1.10
C ALA A 50 -4.21 -8.68 2.26
N ARG A 51 -4.49 -10.00 2.31
CA ARG A 51 -5.23 -10.67 3.39
C ARG A 51 -4.33 -11.32 4.46
N MET A 52 -3.02 -11.19 4.34
CA MET A 52 -2.03 -11.76 5.28
C MET A 52 -1.78 -10.86 6.49
N THR A 53 -2.82 -10.19 6.99
CA THR A 53 -2.78 -9.39 8.22
C THR A 53 -3.95 -9.78 9.11
N GLU A 54 -3.84 -9.55 10.42
CA GLU A 54 -4.96 -9.80 11.35
C GLU A 54 -6.19 -8.96 10.98
N MET A 55 -5.98 -7.72 10.53
CA MET A 55 -7.06 -6.79 10.19
C MET A 55 -7.83 -7.20 8.92
N THR A 56 -7.16 -7.82 7.95
CA THR A 56 -7.70 -8.08 6.60
C THR A 56 -7.97 -9.55 6.31
N LYS A 57 -7.68 -10.44 7.26
CA LYS A 57 -7.96 -11.88 7.13
C LYS A 57 -9.42 -12.14 6.79
N ASN A 58 -9.67 -13.02 5.82
CA ASN A 58 -11.00 -13.43 5.33
C ASN A 58 -11.87 -12.31 4.73
N ALA A 59 -11.41 -11.05 4.65
CA ALA A 59 -12.14 -9.98 3.99
C ALA A 59 -11.86 -9.96 2.49
N PRO A 60 -12.80 -9.52 1.64
CA PRO A 60 -12.61 -9.40 0.20
C PRO A 60 -11.75 -8.16 -0.13
N ILE A 61 -10.47 -8.23 0.24
CA ILE A 61 -9.48 -7.16 0.07
C ILE A 61 -8.37 -7.67 -0.85
N ASP A 62 -7.99 -6.83 -1.81
CA ASP A 62 -6.91 -7.03 -2.77
C ASP A 62 -5.83 -5.94 -2.71
N ALA A 63 -6.02 -4.88 -1.92
CA ALA A 63 -5.02 -3.85 -1.64
C ALA A 63 -5.08 -3.39 -0.17
N VAL A 64 -3.93 -3.35 0.50
CA VAL A 64 -3.81 -2.87 1.89
C VAL A 64 -2.54 -2.05 2.05
N ILE A 65 -2.64 -0.95 2.80
CA ILE A 65 -1.50 -0.15 3.23
C ILE A 65 -0.84 -0.86 4.41
N VAL A 66 0.42 -1.25 4.24
CA VAL A 66 1.19 -2.00 5.25
C VAL A 66 2.28 -1.18 5.93
N ALA A 67 2.64 -0.02 5.37
CA ALA A 67 3.63 0.89 5.96
C ALA A 67 3.47 2.31 5.42
N ILE A 68 3.92 3.29 6.22
CA ILE A 68 4.20 4.67 5.80
C ILE A 68 5.71 4.74 5.51
N ILE A 69 6.08 5.42 4.42
CA ILE A 69 7.46 5.52 3.95
C ILE A 69 8.03 6.87 4.35
N ASP A 70 9.10 6.86 5.15
CA ASP A 70 9.81 8.07 5.57
C ASP A 70 10.86 8.52 4.52
N ASP A 71 11.59 7.57 3.94
CA ASP A 71 12.66 7.82 2.97
C ASP A 71 12.72 6.72 1.90
N LEU A 72 13.15 7.08 0.68
CA LEU A 72 13.31 6.18 -0.46
C LEU A 72 14.75 6.24 -0.97
N GLN A 73 15.44 5.10 -0.91
CA GLN A 73 16.81 4.97 -1.41
C GLN A 73 16.88 4.02 -2.60
N ILE A 74 17.55 4.45 -3.66
CA ILE A 74 17.82 3.63 -4.84
C ILE A 74 19.23 3.08 -4.72
N THR A 75 19.35 1.78 -4.52
CA THR A 75 20.64 1.10 -4.58
C THR A 75 21.03 0.94 -6.05
N HIS A 76 22.11 1.59 -6.49
CA HIS A 76 22.75 1.25 -7.75
C HIS A 76 23.41 -0.12 -7.60
N SER A 77 23.19 -1.03 -8.55
CA SER A 77 23.76 -2.37 -8.55
C SER A 77 25.27 -2.30 -8.26
N ALA A 78 25.72 -3.17 -7.35
CA ALA A 78 27.12 -3.32 -7.00
C ALA A 78 27.98 -3.40 -8.28
N GLN A 79 28.92 -2.47 -8.42
CA GLN A 79 30.07 -2.66 -9.30
C GLN A 79 30.65 -4.03 -8.92
N GLY A 80 30.63 -4.99 -9.85
CA GLY A 80 31.02 -6.37 -9.57
C GLY A 80 32.33 -6.41 -8.78
N ARG A 81 32.33 -7.14 -7.67
CA ARG A 81 33.59 -7.56 -7.05
C ARG A 81 34.33 -8.37 -8.12
N LYS A 82 35.46 -7.83 -8.60
CA LYS A 82 36.51 -8.68 -9.16
C LYS A 82 37.02 -9.61 -8.09
#